data_AF-A0A836V095-F1
#
_entry.id   AF-A0A836V095-F1
#
_cell.length_a   1.000
_cell.length_b   1.000
_cell.length_c   1.000
_cell.angle_alpha   90.00
_cell.angle_beta   90.00
_cell.angle_gamma   90.00
#
_symmetry.space_group_name_H-M   'P 1'
#
loop_
_entity.id
_entity.type
_entity.pdbx_description
1 polymer ?
#
loop_
_entity_poly.entity_id
_entity_poly.type
_entity_poly.pdbx_seq_one_letter_code
_entity_poly.pdbx_strand_id
1 'polypeptide(L)'
;MVSDWDKYDAIIKEAEEYHNPEIDNLRDYFQVLEKQKITHLLLDEINNSSLINDELRLHLRDIFNHENKYPFLVKEYDSRENGFNYHVKLFKIDYDLYNEWINEN
;
A
#
# COMPACT_ATOMS: atom_id res chain seq x y z
N MET A 1 -27.85 -10.94 22.09
CA MET A 1 -26.53 -10.48 22.56
C MET A 1 -25.50 -11.14 21.67
N VAL A 2 -24.61 -10.38 21.04
CA VAL A 2 -23.47 -10.94 20.29
C VAL A 2 -22.55 -11.58 21.33
N SER A 3 -22.11 -12.81 21.11
CA SER A 3 -21.22 -13.47 22.07
C SER A 3 -19.82 -12.85 21.99
N ASP A 4 -19.08 -12.86 23.11
CA ASP A 4 -17.70 -12.34 23.10
C ASP A 4 -16.83 -13.07 22.06
N TRP A 5 -17.13 -14.35 21.78
CA TRP A 5 -16.47 -15.15 20.74
C TRP A 5 -16.71 -14.62 19.32
N ASP A 6 -17.94 -14.20 18.99
CA ASP A 6 -18.25 -13.61 17.67
C ASP A 6 -17.45 -12.32 17.45
N LYS A 7 -17.17 -11.57 18.54
CA LYS A 7 -16.35 -10.36 18.49
C LYS A 7 -14.86 -10.68 18.28
N TYR A 8 -14.34 -11.72 18.94
CA TYR A 8 -12.96 -12.17 18.73
C TYR A 8 -12.76 -12.73 17.32
N ASP A 9 -13.70 -13.51 16.80
CA ASP A 9 -13.65 -14.04 15.43
C ASP A 9 -13.65 -12.92 14.38
N ALA A 10 -14.43 -11.85 14.61
CA ALA A 10 -14.41 -10.67 13.75
C ALA A 10 -13.04 -9.97 13.75
N ILE A 11 -12.44 -9.80 14.92
CA ILE A 11 -11.11 -9.18 15.07
C ILE A 11 -10.02 -10.03 14.39
N ILE A 12 -10.07 -11.35 14.54
CA ILE A 12 -9.10 -12.27 13.92
C ILE A 12 -9.22 -12.23 12.40
N LYS A 13 -10.46 -12.30 11.86
CA LYS A 13 -10.68 -12.19 10.41
C LYS A 13 -10.23 -10.85 9.85
N GLU A 14 -10.44 -9.76 10.58
CA GLU A 14 -9.91 -8.46 10.20
C GLU A 14 -8.38 -8.53 10.12
N ALA A 15 -7.71 -9.00 11.19
CA ALA A 15 -6.25 -9.10 11.30
C ALA A 15 -5.61 -9.96 10.19
N GLU A 16 -6.24 -11.08 9.82
CA GLU A 16 -5.80 -11.95 8.73
C GLU A 16 -5.93 -11.27 7.36
N GLU A 17 -6.95 -10.42 7.17
CA GLU A 17 -7.08 -9.62 5.95
C GLU A 17 -6.01 -8.51 5.86
N TYR A 18 -5.62 -7.88 6.98
CA TYR A 18 -4.53 -6.89 7.01
C TYR A 18 -3.17 -7.47 6.66
N HIS A 19 -2.93 -8.70 7.11
CA HIS A 19 -1.63 -9.35 7.01
C HIS A 19 -1.75 -10.62 6.18
N ASN A 20 -2.30 -10.50 4.99
CA ASN A 20 -2.36 -11.63 4.06
C ASN A 20 -1.02 -11.75 3.30
N PRO A 21 -0.15 -12.73 3.63
CA PRO A 21 1.12 -12.92 2.96
C PRO A 21 0.95 -13.36 1.48
N GLU A 22 -0.27 -13.73 1.06
CA GLU A 22 -0.58 -14.10 -0.32
C GLU A 22 -0.79 -12.88 -1.25
N ILE A 23 -0.89 -11.66 -0.71
CA ILE A 23 -1.00 -10.46 -1.55
C ILE A 23 0.37 -10.16 -2.16
N ASP A 24 0.56 -10.60 -3.39
CA ASP A 24 1.81 -10.48 -4.15
C ASP A 24 1.72 -9.47 -5.30
N ASN A 25 0.53 -8.94 -5.60
CA ASN A 25 0.30 -8.04 -6.72
C ASN A 25 -0.32 -6.70 -6.28
N LEU A 26 -0.13 -5.66 -7.11
CA LEU A 26 -0.63 -4.31 -6.82
C LEU A 26 -2.16 -4.19 -6.82
N ARG A 27 -2.87 -5.02 -7.59
CA ARG A 27 -4.33 -4.93 -7.67
C ARG A 27 -4.95 -5.25 -6.32
N ASP A 28 -4.63 -6.41 -5.77
CA ASP A 28 -5.16 -6.86 -4.49
C ASP A 28 -4.67 -5.96 -3.35
N TYR A 29 -3.41 -5.52 -3.41
CA TYR A 29 -2.84 -4.60 -2.43
C TYR A 29 -3.64 -3.30 -2.31
N PHE A 30 -3.83 -2.58 -3.43
CA PHE A 30 -4.56 -1.31 -3.40
C PHE A 30 -6.05 -1.48 -3.10
N GLN A 31 -6.65 -2.62 -3.46
CA GLN A 31 -8.03 -2.94 -3.06
C GLN A 31 -8.17 -3.08 -1.53
N VAL A 32 -7.21 -3.72 -0.86
CA VAL A 32 -7.20 -3.79 0.61
C VAL A 32 -7.01 -2.40 1.22
N LEU A 33 -6.09 -1.59 0.69
CA LEU A 33 -5.89 -0.22 1.15
C LEU A 33 -7.17 0.62 1.02
N GLU A 34 -7.88 0.51 -0.11
CA GLU A 34 -9.14 1.22 -0.37
C GLU A 34 -10.23 0.82 0.63
N LYS A 35 -10.42 -0.50 0.84
CA LYS A 35 -11.38 -1.04 1.80
C LYS A 35 -11.13 -0.51 3.22
N GLN A 36 -9.86 -0.32 3.56
CA GLN A 36 -9.41 0.19 4.85
C GLN A 36 -9.36 1.72 4.91
N LYS A 37 -9.70 2.40 3.82
CA LYS A 37 -9.69 3.87 3.72
C LYS A 37 -8.31 4.46 4.00
N ILE A 38 -7.25 3.71 3.68
CA ILE A 38 -5.89 4.24 3.68
C ILE A 38 -5.82 5.29 2.57
N THR A 39 -5.26 6.45 2.86
CA THR A 39 -5.23 7.57 1.92
C THR A 39 -3.84 7.88 1.39
N HIS A 40 -2.81 7.40 2.09
CA HIS A 40 -1.43 7.70 1.78
C HIS A 40 -0.57 6.45 1.89
N LEU A 41 0.44 6.39 1.03
CA LEU A 41 1.46 5.36 0.99
C LEU A 41 2.81 5.99 1.31
N LEU A 42 3.47 5.49 2.35
CA LEU A 42 4.83 5.87 2.71
C LEU A 42 5.78 4.77 2.23
N LEU A 43 6.74 5.13 1.39
CA LEU A 43 7.74 4.20 0.85
C LEU A 43 9.15 4.70 1.17
N ASP A 44 10.03 3.77 1.49
CA ASP A 44 11.46 4.04 1.63
C ASP A 44 12.26 3.29 0.55
N GLU A 45 13.51 3.69 0.33
CA GLU A 45 14.39 3.10 -0.69
C GLU A 45 14.63 1.59 -0.51
N ILE A 46 14.44 1.08 0.71
CA ILE A 46 14.75 -0.29 1.10
C ILE A 46 13.48 -1.17 1.11
N ASN A 47 12.34 -0.66 1.59
CA ASN A 47 11.07 -1.37 1.80
C ASN A 47 11.27 -2.74 2.48
N ASN A 48 12.05 -2.79 3.57
CA ASN A 48 12.43 -4.03 4.27
C ASN A 48 11.38 -4.56 5.26
N SER A 49 10.10 -4.19 5.09
CA SER A 49 9.04 -4.71 5.96
C SER A 49 8.95 -6.23 5.83
N SER A 50 9.06 -6.96 6.95
CA SER A 50 8.87 -8.42 7.01
C SER A 50 7.42 -8.85 6.85
N LEU A 51 6.49 -7.88 6.81
CA LEU A 51 5.05 -8.11 6.75
C LEU A 51 4.54 -8.26 5.31
N ILE A 52 5.39 -7.99 4.31
CA ILE A 52 5.08 -8.13 2.89
C ILE A 52 5.97 -9.20 2.26
N ASN A 53 5.42 -9.95 1.30
CA ASN A 53 6.19 -10.92 0.54
C ASN A 53 7.18 -10.25 -0.42
N ASP A 54 8.06 -11.06 -1.01
CA ASP A 54 9.14 -10.58 -1.87
C ASP A 54 8.64 -9.92 -3.17
N GLU A 55 7.53 -10.41 -3.74
CA GLU A 55 6.96 -9.89 -4.98
C GLU A 55 6.33 -8.51 -4.77
N LEU A 56 5.50 -8.35 -3.74
CA LEU A 56 4.93 -7.06 -3.38
C LEU A 56 6.04 -6.05 -3.06
N ARG A 57 7.14 -6.49 -2.42
CA ARG A 57 8.31 -5.63 -2.19
C ARG A 57 8.93 -5.14 -3.51
N LEU A 58 9.01 -5.98 -4.55
CA LEU A 58 9.50 -5.56 -5.86
C LEU A 58 8.57 -4.52 -6.49
N HIS A 59 7.25 -4.71 -6.40
CA HIS A 59 6.28 -3.72 -6.90
C HIS A 59 6.38 -2.37 -6.18
N LEU A 60 6.47 -2.37 -4.84
CA LEU A 60 6.62 -1.12 -4.07
C LEU A 60 7.95 -0.42 -4.38
N ARG A 61 9.03 -1.17 -4.64
CA ARG A 61 10.29 -0.61 -5.13
C ARG A 61 10.16 -0.06 -6.56
N ASP A 62 9.37 -0.68 -7.43
CA ASP A 62 9.13 -0.12 -8.77
C ASP A 62 8.40 1.21 -8.68
N ILE A 63 7.36 1.31 -7.84
CA ILE A 63 6.65 2.56 -7.55
C ILE A 63 7.62 3.64 -7.08
N PHE A 64 8.48 3.32 -6.10
CA PHE A 64 9.44 4.27 -5.55
C PHE A 64 10.42 4.83 -6.59
N ASN A 65 10.88 3.98 -7.52
CA ASN A 65 11.88 4.34 -8.53
C ASN A 65 11.26 4.89 -9.83
N HIS A 66 10.02 4.55 -10.13
CA HIS A 66 9.34 4.84 -11.39
C HIS A 66 7.97 5.48 -11.17
N GLU A 67 7.91 6.48 -10.28
CA GLU A 67 6.70 7.19 -9.88
C GLU A 67 5.81 7.65 -11.06
N ASN A 68 6.39 8.06 -12.18
CA ASN A 68 5.65 8.48 -13.39
C ASN A 68 4.81 7.36 -14.05
N LYS A 69 5.06 6.07 -13.74
CA LYS A 69 4.25 4.95 -14.24
C LYS A 69 2.92 4.80 -13.50
N TYR A 70 2.78 5.44 -12.34
CA TYR A 70 1.68 5.26 -11.40
C TYR A 70 0.97 6.61 -11.20
N PRO A 71 0.20 7.10 -12.19
CA PRO A 71 -0.37 8.46 -12.16
C PRO A 71 -1.37 8.69 -11.03
N PHE A 72 -1.92 7.62 -10.46
CA PHE A 72 -2.82 7.65 -9.31
C PHE A 72 -2.10 7.88 -7.96
N LEU A 73 -0.77 7.90 -7.94
CA LEU A 73 0.05 8.19 -6.75
C LEU A 73 0.63 9.60 -6.85
N VAL A 74 -0.03 10.55 -6.20
CA VAL A 74 0.40 11.96 -6.18
C VAL A 74 1.48 12.12 -5.12
N LYS A 75 2.72 12.37 -5.52
CA LYS A 75 3.83 12.62 -4.59
C LYS A 75 3.61 13.93 -3.83
N GLU A 76 3.49 13.85 -2.50
CA GLU A 76 3.33 15.01 -1.62
C GLU A 76 4.62 15.38 -0.88
N TYR A 77 5.54 14.41 -0.73
CA TYR A 77 6.81 14.63 -0.06
C TYR A 77 7.90 13.71 -0.60
N ASP A 78 9.12 14.24 -0.71
CA ASP A 78 10.33 13.52 -1.06
C ASP A 78 11.48 13.99 -0.16
N SER A 79 11.98 13.11 0.70
CA SER A 79 12.97 13.51 1.71
C SER A 79 14.29 14.00 1.11
N ARG A 80 14.63 13.61 -0.13
CA ARG A 80 15.84 14.12 -0.80
C ARG A 80 15.71 15.57 -1.22
N GLU A 81 14.50 16.04 -1.50
CA GLU A 81 14.25 17.46 -1.81
C GLU A 81 14.53 18.37 -0.60
N ASN A 82 14.52 17.80 0.61
CA ASN A 82 14.86 18.49 1.85
C ASN A 82 16.29 18.20 2.36
N GLY A 83 17.12 17.49 1.58
CA GLY A 83 18.51 17.20 1.92
C GLY A 83 18.70 16.09 2.96
N PHE A 84 17.69 15.25 3.20
CA PHE A 84 17.86 14.07 4.07
C PHE A 84 18.62 12.96 3.36
N ASN A 85 19.47 12.26 4.12
CA ASN A 85 20.25 11.12 3.61
C ASN A 85 19.37 9.88 3.40
N TYR A 86 18.41 9.64 4.30
CA TYR A 86 17.49 8.52 4.18
C TYR A 86 16.33 8.90 3.26
N HIS A 87 16.15 8.14 2.18
CA HIS A 87 15.24 8.48 1.10
C HIS A 87 13.87 7.84 1.33
N VAL A 88 12.88 8.69 1.60
CA VAL A 88 11.49 8.33 1.88
C VAL A 88 10.59 9.24 1.04
N LYS A 89 9.52 8.67 0.50
CA LYS A 89 8.51 9.38 -0.27
C LYS A 89 7.13 9.13 0.32
N LEU A 90 6.32 10.18 0.37
CA LEU A 90 4.91 10.11 0.72
C LEU A 90 4.08 10.35 -0.54
N PHE A 91 3.18 9.42 -0.81
CA PHE A 91 2.23 9.53 -1.91
C PHE A 91 0.82 9.57 -1.36
N LYS A 92 0.01 10.50 -1.86
CA LYS A 92 -1.44 10.45 -1.73
C LYS A 92 -2.00 9.52 -2.82
N ILE A 93 -2.93 8.66 -2.43
CA ILE A 93 -3.60 7.73 -3.34
C ILE A 93 -4.86 8.42 -3.87
N ASP A 94 -4.95 8.54 -5.18
CA ASP A 94 -6.17 8.94 -5.89
C ASP A 94 -6.88 7.68 -6.40
N TYR A 95 -7.92 7.24 -5.66
CA TYR A 95 -8.64 6.01 -5.98
C TYR A 95 -9.47 6.10 -7.26
N ASP A 96 -9.91 7.30 -7.65
CA ASP A 96 -10.63 7.49 -8.91
C ASP A 96 -9.67 7.23 -10.08
N LEU A 97 -8.48 7.82 -10.05
CA LEU A 97 -7.44 7.56 -11.05
C LEU A 97 -6.92 6.11 -11.01
N TYR A 98 -6.86 5.49 -9.83
CA TYR A 98 -6.46 4.09 -9.72
C TYR A 98 -7.47 3.17 -10.40
N ASN A 99 -8.76 3.40 -10.19
CA ASN A 99 -9.84 2.63 -10.81
C ASN A 99 -9.83 2.79 -12.34
N GLU A 100 -9.53 3.98 -12.86
CA GLU A 100 -9.30 4.19 -14.30
C GLU A 100 -8.08 3.39 -14.80
N TRP A 101 -6.94 3.50 -14.11
CA TRP A 101 -5.69 2.83 -14.48
C TRP A 101 -5.83 1.29 -14.55
N ILE A 102 -6.57 0.69 -13.62
CA ILE A 102 -6.86 -0.76 -13.58
C ILE A 102 -7.74 -1.24 -14.74
N ASN A 103 -8.58 -0.36 -15.29
CA ASN A 103 -9.45 -0.72 -16.42
C ASN A 103 -8.72 -0.62 -17.77
N GLU A 104 -7.63 0.15 -17.82
CA GLU A 104 -6.82 0.37 -19.02
C GLU A 104 -5.64 -0.63 -19.16
N ASN A 105 -5.27 -1.32 -18.08
CA ASN A 105 -4.11 -2.24 -18.01
C ASN A 105 -4.49 -3.60 -17.40
#